data_AF-A0A9W8TH26-F1
#
_entry.id   AF-A0A9W8TH26-F1
#
_cell.length_a   1.000
_cell.length_b   1.000
_cell.length_c   1.000
_cell.angle_alpha   90.00
_cell.angle_beta   90.00
_cell.angle_gamma   90.00
#
_symmetry.space_group_name_H-M   'P 1'
#
loop_
_entity.id
_entity.type
_entity.pdbx_description
1 polymer ?
#
loop_
_entity_poly.entity_id
_entity_poly.type
_entity_poly.pdbx_seq_one_letter_code
_entity_poly.pdbx_strand_id
1 'polypeptide(L)'
;MAVNGRQRLSAEFSSAEEPYLGNLVMYSLARSSAAGLGSCSDSLESLAKVCEVIGKSQSPEKINARHVAEVYSLVERVVDYKSVFVGWDLFGSQDLTITSWADLDFYELNFGNGLGRPEFTRIASSAADGVGIILPRKARTAAAHGVVEVMIMLRSDDMDVLEHDAMLKDFSS
;
A
#
# COMPACT_ATOMS: atom_id res chain seq x y z
N MET A 1 -1.96 6.30 -0.19
CA MET A 1 -1.50 4.94 -0.52
C MET A 1 -0.75 4.94 -1.85
N ALA A 2 0.18 4.02 -2.03
CA ALA A 2 0.86 3.82 -3.32
C ALA A 2 -0.05 3.06 -4.31
N VAL A 3 -0.09 3.51 -5.58
CA VAL A 3 -0.92 2.95 -6.65
C VAL A 3 -0.06 2.64 -7.87
N ASN A 4 -0.13 1.40 -8.37
CA ASN A 4 0.56 1.02 -9.61
C ASN A 4 -0.09 1.73 -10.82
N GLY A 5 0.65 2.65 -11.45
CA GLY A 5 0.17 3.44 -12.57
C GLY A 5 0.19 2.70 -13.92
N ARG A 6 0.89 1.56 -14.04
CA ARG A 6 1.01 0.81 -15.30
C ARG A 6 -0.35 0.47 -15.91
N GLN A 7 -1.21 -0.15 -15.10
CA GLN A 7 -2.57 -0.52 -15.50
C GLN A 7 -3.50 0.68 -15.72
N ARG A 8 -3.08 1.90 -15.35
CA ARG A 8 -3.85 3.14 -15.56
C ARG A 8 -3.57 3.78 -16.91
N LEU A 9 -2.46 3.42 -17.56
CA LEU A 9 -2.12 3.86 -18.91
C LEU A 9 -2.77 2.97 -19.96
N SER A 10 -2.53 1.67 -19.87
CA SER A 10 -3.13 0.62 -20.71
C SER A 10 -2.96 -0.72 -20.03
N ALA A 11 -3.87 -1.67 -20.30
CA ALA A 11 -3.70 -3.06 -19.88
C ALA A 11 -2.44 -3.71 -20.49
N GLU A 12 -2.01 -3.22 -21.65
CA GLU A 12 -0.88 -3.76 -22.42
C GLU A 12 0.44 -3.01 -22.13
N PHE A 13 0.43 -1.95 -21.31
CA PHE A 13 1.62 -1.12 -21.07
C PHE A 13 2.80 -1.90 -20.47
N SER A 14 2.52 -2.97 -19.72
CA SER A 14 3.53 -3.83 -19.11
C SER A 14 2.98 -5.25 -19.06
N SER A 15 3.35 -6.06 -20.05
CA SER A 15 2.98 -7.48 -20.10
C SER A 15 4.02 -8.35 -19.39
N ALA A 16 3.77 -9.66 -19.34
CA ALA A 16 4.73 -10.62 -18.82
C ALA A 16 5.93 -10.79 -19.78
N GLU A 17 5.68 -10.67 -21.09
CA GLU A 17 6.67 -10.80 -22.14
C GLU A 17 7.53 -9.53 -22.29
N GLU A 18 6.92 -8.36 -22.07
CA GLU A 18 7.56 -7.05 -22.16
C GLU A 18 7.31 -6.24 -20.88
N PRO A 19 7.97 -6.60 -19.77
CA PRO A 19 7.72 -5.95 -18.49
C PRO A 19 8.35 -4.55 -18.44
N TYR A 20 7.57 -3.56 -17.99
CA TYR A 20 8.10 -2.23 -17.68
C TYR A 20 8.83 -2.23 -16.33
N LEU A 21 10.16 -2.14 -16.39
CA LEU A 21 11.05 -2.22 -15.22
C LEU A 21 11.24 -0.90 -14.47
N GLY A 22 10.72 0.22 -14.99
CA GLY A 22 10.84 1.53 -14.35
C GLY A 22 9.85 1.77 -13.21
N ASN A 23 9.96 2.93 -12.57
CA ASN A 23 9.00 3.37 -11.56
C ASN A 23 7.77 4.00 -12.22
N LEU A 24 6.59 3.49 -11.89
CA LEU A 24 5.33 4.12 -12.25
C LEU A 24 4.34 3.93 -11.10
N VAL A 25 4.58 4.69 -10.03
CA VAL A 25 3.78 4.68 -8.81
C VAL A 25 3.18 6.07 -8.61
N MET A 26 1.87 6.11 -8.43
CA MET A 26 1.12 7.30 -8.07
C MET A 26 0.74 7.24 -6.59
N TYR A 27 0.43 8.38 -5.99
CA TYR A 27 -0.10 8.42 -4.63
C TYR A 27 -1.58 8.79 -4.62
N SER A 28 -2.39 7.95 -3.99
CA SER A 28 -3.77 8.29 -3.63
C SER A 28 -3.83 8.88 -2.22
N LEU A 29 -4.76 9.81 -1.99
CA LEU A 29 -5.03 10.36 -0.67
C LEU A 29 -6.53 10.20 -0.34
N ALA A 30 -6.78 9.39 0.69
CA ALA A 30 -8.08 9.26 1.34
C ALA A 30 -8.06 10.13 2.60
N ARG A 31 -9.13 10.91 2.81
CA ARG A 31 -9.28 11.75 4.00
C ARG A 31 -10.54 11.36 4.74
N SER A 32 -10.41 11.19 6.05
CA SER A 32 -11.52 11.00 6.98
C SER A 32 -11.24 11.78 8.26
N SER A 33 -12.28 12.10 9.01
CA SER A 33 -12.11 12.71 10.33
C SER A 33 -11.74 11.63 11.36
N ALA A 34 -10.99 12.02 12.40
CA ALA A 34 -10.65 11.11 13.49
C ALA A 34 -11.92 10.52 14.16
N ALA A 35 -12.97 11.32 14.35
CA ALA A 35 -14.25 10.84 14.87
C ALA A 35 -14.90 9.80 13.95
N GLY A 36 -14.85 10.00 12.64
CA GLY A 36 -15.39 9.05 11.66
C GLY A 36 -14.58 7.74 11.58
N LEU A 37 -13.28 7.80 11.84
CA LEU A 37 -12.43 6.60 11.95
C LEU A 37 -12.65 5.87 13.28
N GLY A 38 -12.81 6.61 14.38
CA GLY A 38 -13.02 6.03 15.71
C GLY A 38 -14.29 5.19 15.83
N SER A 39 -15.34 5.49 15.06
CA SER A 39 -16.58 4.69 15.04
C SER A 39 -16.53 3.49 14.10
N CYS A 40 -15.40 3.23 13.42
CA CYS A 40 -15.31 2.14 12.44
C CYS A 40 -15.31 0.75 13.06
N SER A 41 -14.93 0.64 14.33
CA SER A 41 -15.03 -0.58 15.14
C SER A 41 -16.47 -0.94 15.52
N ASP A 42 -17.40 0.02 15.44
CA ASP A 42 -18.74 -0.15 15.99
C ASP A 42 -19.66 -1.00 15.10
N SER A 43 -19.37 -1.05 13.79
CA SER A 43 -20.17 -1.80 12.82
C SER A 43 -19.45 -2.06 11.49
N LEU A 44 -19.83 -3.16 10.83
CA LEU A 44 -19.38 -3.49 9.48
C LEU A 44 -19.73 -2.38 8.46
N GLU A 45 -20.85 -1.68 8.65
CA GLU A 45 -21.25 -0.56 7.80
C GLU A 45 -20.27 0.62 7.91
N SER A 46 -19.79 0.92 9.11
CA SER A 46 -18.83 2.01 9.32
C SER A 46 -17.46 1.67 8.73
N LEU A 47 -17.01 0.42 8.87
CA LEU A 47 -15.83 -0.07 8.18
C LEU A 47 -15.98 0.00 6.64
N ALA A 48 -17.15 -0.39 6.11
CA ALA A 48 -17.42 -0.33 4.68
C ALA A 48 -17.32 1.10 4.12
N LYS A 49 -17.76 2.11 4.89
CA LYS A 49 -17.61 3.53 4.51
C LYS A 49 -16.15 3.94 4.38
N VAL A 50 -15.26 3.49 5.27
CA VAL A 50 -13.82 3.75 5.14
C VAL A 50 -13.25 3.06 3.91
N CYS A 51 -13.59 1.79 3.68
CA CYS A 51 -13.20 1.07 2.48
C CYS A 51 -13.67 1.78 1.21
N GLU A 52 -14.87 2.34 1.21
CA GLU A 52 -15.41 3.11 0.08
C GLU A 52 -14.61 4.40 -0.16
N VAL A 53 -14.28 5.15 0.89
CA VAL A 53 -13.45 6.36 0.79
C VAL A 53 -12.06 6.03 0.24
N ILE A 54 -11.44 4.96 0.73
CA ILE A 54 -10.15 4.47 0.23
C ILE A 54 -10.28 4.05 -1.24
N GLY A 55 -11.27 3.24 -1.58
CA GLY A 55 -11.53 2.77 -2.94
C GLY A 55 -11.74 3.92 -3.93
N LYS A 56 -12.56 4.91 -3.58
CA LYS A 56 -12.78 6.12 -4.38
C LYS A 56 -11.50 6.96 -4.53
N SER A 57 -10.65 7.00 -3.52
CA SER A 57 -9.41 7.79 -3.58
C SER A 57 -8.40 7.29 -4.62
N GLN A 58 -8.46 5.99 -4.95
CA GLN A 58 -7.56 5.32 -5.87
C GLN A 58 -8.25 4.80 -7.13
N SER A 59 -9.51 5.18 -7.36
CA SER A 59 -10.32 4.62 -8.45
C SER A 59 -9.73 4.96 -9.83
N PRO A 60 -10.01 4.15 -10.88
CA PRO A 60 -9.62 4.45 -12.25
C PRO A 60 -10.09 5.82 -12.73
N GLU A 61 -11.22 6.32 -12.25
CA GLU A 61 -11.75 7.63 -12.63
C GLU A 61 -10.87 8.77 -12.08
N LYS A 62 -10.30 8.60 -10.90
CA LYS A 62 -9.47 9.62 -10.23
C LYS A 62 -7.99 9.53 -10.63
N ILE A 63 -7.44 8.31 -10.67
CA ILE A 63 -6.06 8.05 -11.08
C ILE A 63 -6.12 7.29 -12.41
N ASN A 64 -6.29 8.06 -13.49
CA ASN A 64 -6.28 7.58 -14.89
C ASN A 64 -5.02 8.06 -15.63
N ALA A 65 -4.91 7.68 -16.91
CA ALA A 65 -3.86 8.14 -17.81
C ALA A 65 -3.70 9.67 -17.87
N ARG A 66 -4.81 10.43 -17.83
CA ARG A 66 -4.75 11.90 -17.83
C ARG A 66 -4.07 12.42 -16.56
N HIS A 67 -4.47 11.90 -15.39
CA HIS A 67 -3.85 12.27 -14.12
C HIS A 67 -2.34 11.95 -14.10
N VAL A 68 -1.95 10.79 -14.63
CA VAL A 68 -0.52 10.43 -14.76
C VAL A 68 0.22 11.43 -15.65
N ALA A 69 -0.36 11.81 -16.80
CA ALA A 69 0.22 12.79 -17.71
C ALA A 69 0.32 14.19 -17.10
N GLU A 70 -0.67 14.62 -16.30
CA GLU A 70 -0.67 15.89 -15.59
C GLU A 70 0.46 15.97 -14.56
N VAL A 71 0.65 14.92 -13.75
CA VAL A 71 1.75 14.83 -12.78
C VAL A 71 3.11 14.83 -13.47
N TYR A 72 3.23 14.09 -14.59
CA TYR A 72 4.44 14.10 -15.39
C TYR A 72 4.73 15.50 -15.97
N SER A 73 3.71 16.19 -16.50
CA SER A 73 3.87 17.56 -17.01
C SER A 73 4.23 18.57 -15.91
N LEU A 74 3.77 18.38 -14.67
CA LEU A 74 4.19 19.20 -13.54
C LEU A 74 5.70 19.10 -13.32
N VAL A 75 6.24 17.88 -13.35
CA VAL A 75 7.67 17.60 -13.19
C VAL A 75 8.50 18.23 -14.31
N GLU A 76 8.01 18.24 -15.55
CA GLU A 76 8.70 18.89 -16.68
C GLU A 76 8.72 20.42 -16.58
N ARG A 77 7.75 21.03 -15.87
CA ARG A 77 7.60 22.49 -15.77
C ARG A 77 8.34 23.10 -14.59
N VAL A 78 8.79 22.31 -13.63
CA VAL A 78 9.56 22.78 -12.48
C VAL A 78 11.06 22.76 -12.79
N VAL A 79 11.79 23.78 -12.33
CA VAL A 79 13.24 23.88 -12.55
C VAL A 79 14.00 22.78 -11.80
N ASP A 80 13.53 22.42 -10.62
CA ASP A 80 14.06 21.33 -9.81
C ASP A 80 12.95 20.33 -9.48
N TYR A 81 12.92 19.19 -10.17
CA TYR A 81 11.94 18.14 -9.90
C TYR A 81 12.07 17.55 -8.50
N LYS A 82 13.24 17.67 -7.85
CA LYS A 82 13.45 17.18 -6.49
C LYS A 82 12.73 18.03 -5.46
N SER A 83 12.26 19.23 -5.82
CA SER A 83 11.42 20.05 -4.96
C SER A 83 9.94 19.66 -5.00
N VAL A 84 9.56 18.69 -5.82
CA VAL A 84 8.19 18.19 -5.91
C VAL A 84 8.01 17.08 -4.88
N PHE A 85 7.16 17.35 -3.89
CA PHE A 85 6.82 16.39 -2.84
C PHE A 85 5.31 16.18 -2.81
N VAL A 86 4.89 15.06 -2.22
CA VAL A 86 3.49 14.88 -1.87
C VAL A 86 3.10 15.95 -0.83
N GLY A 87 1.90 16.52 -0.98
CA GLY A 87 1.46 17.66 -0.16
C GLY A 87 1.01 17.30 1.26
N TRP A 88 1.41 16.16 1.80
CA TRP A 88 1.09 15.68 3.15
C TRP A 88 2.33 15.05 3.79
N ASP A 89 2.31 14.94 5.12
CA ASP A 89 3.42 14.32 5.85
C ASP A 89 3.41 12.81 5.61
N LEU A 90 4.50 12.29 5.06
CA LEU A 90 4.65 10.86 4.81
C LEU A 90 5.04 10.10 6.08
N PHE A 91 5.63 10.80 7.06
CA PHE A 91 6.28 10.21 8.22
C PHE A 91 5.96 11.01 9.49
N GLY A 92 5.09 10.46 10.33
CA GLY A 92 4.63 11.09 11.55
C GLY A 92 3.33 11.90 11.38
N SER A 93 2.79 12.37 12.52
CA SER A 93 1.48 13.04 12.63
C SER A 93 0.28 12.07 12.57
N GLN A 94 -0.92 12.59 12.25
CA GLN A 94 -2.19 11.86 12.16
C GLN A 94 -2.37 11.13 10.81
N ASP A 95 -1.38 11.17 9.93
CA ASP A 95 -1.44 10.60 8.59
C ASP A 95 -0.79 9.19 8.56
N LEU A 96 -1.35 8.32 7.71
CA LEU A 96 -0.81 6.97 7.47
C LEU A 96 -0.41 6.79 6.00
N THR A 97 0.84 6.39 5.78
CA THR A 97 1.36 6.02 4.47
C THR A 97 1.34 4.50 4.30
N ILE A 98 0.46 4.00 3.43
CA ILE A 98 0.35 2.57 3.15
C ILE A 98 0.88 2.24 1.75
N THR A 99 1.73 1.22 1.67
CA THR A 99 2.16 0.58 0.42
C THR A 99 1.86 -0.91 0.44
N SER A 100 1.44 -1.47 -0.70
CA SER A 100 1.06 -2.87 -0.81
C SER A 100 1.95 -3.62 -1.77
N TRP A 101 2.57 -4.69 -1.27
CA TRP A 101 3.35 -5.67 -2.03
C TRP A 101 2.62 -7.00 -2.17
N ALA A 102 1.34 -7.06 -1.76
CA ALA A 102 0.56 -8.29 -1.68
C ALA A 102 0.49 -9.05 -3.01
N ASP A 103 0.49 -8.33 -4.12
CA ASP A 103 0.40 -8.87 -5.49
C ASP A 103 1.79 -8.98 -6.17
N LEU A 104 2.88 -8.91 -5.41
CA LEU A 104 4.22 -9.24 -5.89
C LEU A 104 4.50 -10.73 -5.69
N ASP A 105 4.91 -11.41 -6.75
CA ASP A 105 5.12 -12.85 -6.78
C ASP A 105 6.46 -13.30 -6.15
N PHE A 106 6.86 -12.70 -5.02
CA PHE A 106 8.14 -12.99 -4.38
C PHE A 106 8.27 -14.46 -3.94
N TYR A 107 7.18 -15.11 -3.56
CA TYR A 107 7.18 -16.53 -3.20
C TYR A 107 7.27 -17.48 -4.41
N GLU A 108 7.06 -16.98 -5.63
CA GLU A 108 7.23 -17.76 -6.86
C GLU A 108 8.66 -17.67 -7.42
N LEU A 109 9.50 -16.79 -6.87
CA LEU A 109 10.90 -16.64 -7.26
C LEU A 109 11.64 -17.97 -7.10
N ASN A 110 12.36 -18.37 -8.14
CA ASN A 110 13.15 -19.59 -8.18
C ASN A 110 14.50 -19.28 -8.82
N PHE A 111 15.58 -19.47 -8.05
CA PHE A 111 16.95 -19.19 -8.46
C PHE A 111 17.69 -20.44 -9.00
N GLY A 112 16.96 -21.50 -9.32
CA GLY A 112 17.49 -22.76 -9.84
C GLY A 112 17.58 -23.86 -8.79
N ASN A 113 18.32 -24.92 -9.13
CA ASN A 113 18.40 -26.12 -8.31
C ASN A 113 19.28 -25.86 -7.07
N GLY A 114 18.69 -25.86 -5.87
CA GLY A 114 19.45 -25.89 -4.61
C GLY A 114 18.87 -25.04 -3.47
N LEU A 115 18.14 -23.97 -3.78
CA LEU A 115 17.60 -23.05 -2.75
C LEU A 115 16.09 -23.18 -2.56
N GLY A 116 15.38 -23.76 -3.54
CA GLY A 116 13.93 -23.80 -3.53
C GLY A 116 13.32 -22.40 -3.71
N ARG A 117 12.09 -22.25 -3.22
CA ARG A 117 11.36 -20.98 -3.21
C ARG A 117 11.51 -20.30 -1.84
N PRO A 118 11.39 -18.96 -1.76
CA PRO A 118 11.43 -18.26 -0.48
C PRO A 118 10.38 -18.78 0.50
N GLU A 119 10.79 -19.01 1.76
CA GLU A 119 9.88 -19.41 2.83
C GLU A 119 9.16 -18.20 3.47
N PHE A 120 9.88 -17.08 3.56
CA PHE A 120 9.42 -15.80 4.08
C PHE A 120 10.02 -14.64 3.28
N THR A 121 9.33 -13.50 3.26
CA THR A 121 9.88 -12.23 2.77
C THR A 121 9.73 -11.18 3.86
N ARG A 122 10.78 -10.42 4.14
CA ARG A 122 10.80 -9.33 5.14
C ARG A 122 11.48 -8.10 4.55
N ILE A 123 11.15 -6.96 5.12
CA ILE A 123 11.82 -5.70 4.84
C ILE A 123 12.98 -5.59 5.82
N ALA A 124 14.18 -5.28 5.32
CA ALA A 124 15.32 -5.03 6.18
C ALA A 124 15.02 -3.79 7.05
N SER A 125 15.26 -3.92 8.36
CA SER A 125 14.94 -2.96 9.43
C SER A 125 14.64 -1.54 8.93
N SER A 126 13.36 -1.19 8.88
CA SER A 126 12.90 0.16 8.62
C SER A 126 12.19 0.69 9.86
N ALA A 127 12.52 1.90 10.30
CA ALA A 127 11.82 2.61 11.35
C ALA A 127 11.32 3.94 10.78
N ALA A 128 10.02 4.00 10.48
CA ALA A 128 9.37 5.19 9.96
C ALA A 128 7.95 5.27 10.53
N ASP A 129 7.70 6.26 11.38
CA ASP A 129 6.39 6.46 12.00
C ASP A 129 5.30 6.73 10.95
N GLY A 130 4.10 6.20 11.20
CA GLY A 130 2.95 6.34 10.31
C GLY A 130 3.02 5.51 9.03
N VAL A 131 3.89 4.50 8.93
CA VAL A 131 4.05 3.68 7.71
C VAL A 131 3.49 2.27 7.89
N GLY A 132 2.60 1.88 6.97
CA GLY A 132 2.08 0.52 6.85
C GLY A 132 2.57 -0.15 5.56
N ILE A 133 3.08 -1.37 5.67
CA ILE A 133 3.52 -2.15 4.52
C ILE A 133 2.81 -3.49 4.51
N ILE A 134 1.99 -3.72 3.49
CA ILE A 134 1.34 -5.01 3.26
C ILE A 134 2.34 -5.88 2.52
N LEU A 135 2.82 -6.94 3.17
CA LEU A 135 3.83 -7.84 2.62
C LEU A 135 3.25 -8.74 1.52
N PRO A 136 4.10 -9.35 0.66
CA PRO A 136 3.66 -10.31 -0.34
C PRO A 136 2.78 -11.39 0.25
N ARG A 137 1.74 -11.77 -0.49
CA ARG A 137 0.83 -12.82 -0.08
C ARG A 137 1.51 -14.18 -0.16
N LYS A 138 1.57 -14.92 0.94
CA LYS A 138 2.03 -16.31 0.91
C LYS A 138 0.99 -17.15 0.18
N ALA A 139 1.43 -18.00 -0.75
CA ALA A 139 0.57 -18.69 -1.72
C ALA A 139 -0.70 -19.30 -1.08
N ARG A 140 -1.81 -19.22 -1.82
CA ARG A 140 -3.07 -19.93 -1.54
C ARG A 140 -2.81 -21.43 -1.63
N THR A 141 -2.58 -22.11 -0.52
CA THR A 141 -2.86 -23.55 -0.50
C THR A 141 -4.38 -23.73 -0.57
N ALA A 142 -4.86 -24.84 -1.13
CA ALA A 142 -6.31 -25.09 -1.28
C ALA A 142 -7.10 -25.06 0.05
N ALA A 143 -6.41 -25.06 1.20
CA ALA A 143 -6.97 -25.01 2.54
C ALA A 143 -6.76 -23.66 3.27
N ALA A 144 -5.97 -22.72 2.73
CA ALA A 144 -5.68 -21.45 3.38
C ALA A 144 -6.04 -20.29 2.46
N HIS A 145 -7.00 -19.48 2.88
CA HIS A 145 -7.19 -18.14 2.34
C HIS A 145 -5.85 -17.40 2.47
N GLY A 146 -5.20 -17.09 1.35
CA GLY A 146 -3.79 -16.67 1.32
C GLY A 146 -3.49 -15.59 2.36
N VAL A 147 -2.61 -15.93 3.31
CA VAL A 147 -2.26 -15.10 4.45
C VAL A 147 -1.51 -13.86 3.97
N VAL A 148 -1.90 -12.71 4.52
CA VAL A 148 -1.24 -11.42 4.28
C VAL A 148 -0.72 -10.95 5.61
N GLU A 149 0.57 -10.66 5.65
CA GLU A 149 1.21 -10.03 6.80
C GLU A 149 1.26 -8.53 6.57
N VAL A 150 1.02 -7.74 7.62
CA VAL A 150 1.10 -6.29 7.57
C VAL A 150 2.13 -5.83 8.59
N MET A 151 3.14 -5.11 8.11
CA MET A 151 4.11 -4.45 8.96
C MET A 151 3.63 -3.02 9.23
N ILE A 152 3.41 -2.68 10.48
CA ILE A 152 2.99 -1.34 10.90
C ILE A 152 4.14 -0.74 11.71
N MET A 153 4.55 0.47 11.36
CA MET A 153 5.59 1.21 12.06
C MET A 153 4.95 2.46 12.66
N LEU A 154 4.97 2.53 14.00
CA LEU A 154 4.44 3.65 14.78
C LEU A 154 5.46 4.06 15.85
N ARG A 155 5.24 5.21 16.47
CA ARG A 155 5.86 5.56 17.74
C ARG A 155 5.61 4.48 18.80
N SER A 156 6.54 4.35 19.75
CA SER A 156 6.43 3.40 20.86
C SER A 156 5.09 3.50 21.58
N ASP A 157 4.68 4.73 21.91
CA ASP A 157 3.48 4.97 22.72
C ASP A 157 2.21 4.52 21.98
N ASP A 158 2.16 4.72 20.66
CA ASP A 158 1.04 4.31 19.82
C ASP A 158 1.06 2.79 19.54
N MET A 159 2.25 2.22 19.38
CA MET A 159 2.43 0.77 19.22
C MET A 159 2.01 0.02 20.48
N ASP A 160 2.36 0.52 21.67
CA ASP A 160 1.96 -0.06 22.95
C ASP A 160 0.44 -0.11 23.08
N VAL A 161 -0.28 0.95 22.67
CA VAL A 161 -1.75 0.96 22.66
C VAL A 161 -2.30 -0.05 21.66
N LEU A 162 -1.73 -0.09 20.45
CA LEU A 162 -2.17 -0.95 19.36
C LEU A 162 -2.00 -2.45 19.69
N GLU A 163 -0.90 -2.85 20.34
CA GLU A 163 -0.65 -4.23 20.77
C GLU A 163 -1.63 -4.73 21.84
N HIS A 164 -2.21 -3.81 22.62
CA HIS A 164 -3.18 -4.13 23.65
C HIS A 164 -4.62 -4.09 23.15
N ASP A 165 -4.86 -3.60 21.93
CA ASP A 165 -6.19 -3.48 21.33
C ASP A 165 -6.84 -4.85 21.06
N ALA A 166 -8.09 -5.01 21.49
CA ALA A 166 -8.82 -6.26 21.37
C ALA A 166 -9.25 -6.56 19.93
N MET A 167 -9.62 -5.52 19.17
CA MET A 167 -10.04 -5.68 17.78
C MET A 167 -8.88 -6.14 16.91
N LEU A 168 -7.68 -5.58 17.08
CA LEU A 168 -6.51 -6.03 16.34
C LEU A 168 -6.16 -7.48 16.66
N LYS A 169 -6.30 -7.89 17.93
CA LYS A 169 -6.05 -9.28 18.34
C LYS A 169 -6.93 -10.28 17.59
N ASP A 170 -8.22 -9.95 17.41
CA ASP A 170 -9.17 -10.77 16.65
C ASP A 170 -8.79 -10.94 15.17
N PHE A 171 -8.05 -9.98 14.58
CA PHE A 171 -7.53 -10.08 13.21
C PHE A 171 -6.15 -10.74 13.11
N SER A 172 -5.45 -10.88 14.23
CA SER A 172 -4.08 -11.42 14.29
C SER A 172 -3.99 -12.89 14.72
N SER A 173 -5.11 -13.47 15.19
CA SER A 173 -5.24 -14.88 15.61
C SER A 173 -5.52 -15.82 14.45
#